data_AF-A0A256ZBX0-F1
#
_entry.id   AF-A0A256ZBX0-F1
#
_cell.length_a   1.000
_cell.length_b   1.000
_cell.length_c   1.000
_cell.angle_alpha   90.00
_cell.angle_beta   90.00
_cell.angle_gamma   90.00
#
_symmetry.space_group_name_H-M   'P 1'
#
loop_
_entity.id
_entity.type
_entity.pdbx_description
1 polymer ?
#
loop_
_entity_poly.entity_id
_entity_poly.type
_entity_poly.pdbx_seq_one_letter_code
_entity_poly.pdbx_strand_id
1 'polypeptide(L)'
;MNEETLRDVWFCEYNITVTVRDNESEEATAWVIVTVLQYNRPPEVSAGFTGEITLQEDSGDYQMALDEVFYDPDEDELSYTLYYAGEEKGESFGTEIADVALTGEGRNLTITPRENAYGTLNFTVRASDGEYYVDADINLTVTPVNDPPTASINELLLPTEVETGTSVAFLGSGEDPDGDELNFTWQSLMVNMKRRIGFILT
;
A
#
# COMPACT_ATOMS: atom_id res chain seq x y z
N MET A 1 -0.57 24.35 -53.90
CA MET A 1 0.19 24.26 -52.63
C MET A 1 -0.68 23.37 -51.77
N ASN A 2 -0.27 22.13 -51.59
CA ASN A 2 -1.08 21.14 -50.90
C ASN A 2 -0.59 21.16 -49.46
N GLU A 3 -1.44 21.60 -48.54
CA GLU A 3 -1.18 21.51 -47.11
C GLU A 3 -1.87 20.23 -46.63
N GLU A 4 -1.08 19.21 -46.30
CA GLU A 4 -1.59 18.05 -45.57
C GLU A 4 -1.28 18.22 -44.08
N THR A 5 -2.31 18.12 -43.25
CA THR A 5 -2.18 18.09 -41.80
C THR A 5 -1.90 16.65 -41.37
N LEU A 6 -0.65 16.37 -41.00
CA LEU A 6 -0.23 15.07 -40.50
C LEU A 6 -0.76 14.90 -39.06
N ARG A 7 -1.53 13.86 -38.82
CA ARG A 7 -2.03 13.53 -37.47
C ARG A 7 -0.95 12.76 -36.72
N ASP A 8 -0.75 13.14 -35.45
CA ASP A 8 0.02 12.39 -34.44
C ASP A 8 -0.22 10.89 -34.62
N VAL A 9 0.83 10.09 -34.77
CA VAL A 9 1.55 9.39 -33.69
C VAL A 9 2.73 8.64 -34.37
N TRP A 10 3.83 8.42 -33.65
CA TRP A 10 5.04 7.66 -34.03
C TRP A 10 6.06 8.40 -34.89
N PHE A 11 7.35 8.28 -34.52
CA PHE A 11 8.48 8.65 -35.36
C PHE A 11 8.26 8.19 -36.80
N CYS A 12 8.03 9.13 -37.72
CA CYS A 12 7.81 8.80 -39.12
C CYS A 12 8.59 9.75 -40.02
N GLU A 13 9.22 9.15 -41.03
CA GLU A 13 9.75 9.85 -42.18
C GLU A 13 8.71 9.80 -43.29
N TYR A 14 8.23 10.97 -43.72
CA TYR A 14 7.37 11.06 -44.89
C TYR A 14 8.22 11.28 -46.12
N ASN A 15 8.19 10.33 -47.05
CA ASN A 15 8.76 10.52 -48.38
C ASN A 15 7.72 11.18 -49.28
N ILE A 16 7.80 12.50 -49.44
CA ILE A 16 6.90 13.27 -50.29
C ILE A 16 7.48 13.27 -51.70
N THR A 17 6.75 12.70 -52.65
CA THR A 17 7.14 12.69 -54.08
C THR A 17 6.28 13.67 -54.87
N VAL A 18 6.92 14.56 -55.61
CA VAL A 18 6.26 15.40 -56.62
C VAL A 18 6.58 14.84 -58.00
N THR A 19 5.54 14.61 -58.81
CA THR A 19 5.67 14.25 -60.22
C THR A 19 5.06 15.38 -61.05
N VAL A 20 5.85 15.92 -61.97
CA VAL A 20 5.37 16.86 -62.98
C VAL A 20 5.29 16.12 -64.31
N ARG A 21 4.14 16.23 -64.99
CA ARG A 21 3.90 15.67 -66.32
C ARG A 21 3.55 16.79 -67.28
N ASP A 22 4.13 16.79 -68.48
CA ASP A 22 3.71 17.71 -69.54
C ASP A 22 2.54 17.16 -70.38
N ASN A 23 2.07 17.94 -71.35
CA ASN A 23 0.96 17.53 -72.23
C ASN A 23 1.36 16.44 -73.24
N GLU A 24 2.65 16.12 -73.34
CA GLU A 24 3.23 15.13 -74.26
C GLU A 24 3.58 13.81 -73.53
N SER A 25 3.17 13.70 -72.26
CA SER A 25 3.31 12.52 -71.39
C SER A 25 4.72 12.26 -70.84
N GLU A 26 5.64 13.22 -70.94
CA GLU A 26 6.93 13.13 -70.24
C GLU A 26 6.77 13.50 -68.77
N GLU A 27 7.43 12.76 -67.87
CA GLU A 27 7.38 12.97 -66.42
C GLU A 27 8.77 13.22 -65.83
N ALA A 28 8.81 14.12 -64.85
CA ALA A 28 9.95 14.25 -63.96
C ALA A 28 9.47 14.13 -62.51
N THR A 29 10.21 13.35 -61.71
CA THR A 29 9.93 13.16 -60.29
C THR A 29 11.02 13.77 -59.43
N ALA A 30 10.64 14.46 -58.36
CA ALA A 30 11.52 14.85 -57.28
C ALA A 30 10.91 14.40 -55.95
N TRP A 31 11.74 14.23 -54.93
CA TRP A 31 11.27 13.81 -53.61
C TRP A 31 11.98 14.57 -52.48
N VAL A 32 11.33 14.61 -51.33
CA VAL A 32 11.86 15.16 -50.07
C VAL A 32 11.46 14.26 -48.92
N ILE A 33 12.38 14.04 -47.98
CA ILE A 33 12.08 13.41 -46.70
C ILE A 33 11.72 14.50 -45.70
N VAL A 34 10.55 14.39 -45.09
CA VAL A 34 10.16 15.20 -43.93
C VAL A 34 10.22 14.32 -42.69
N THR A 35 11.11 14.66 -41.78
CA THR A 35 11.21 14.01 -40.46
C THR A 35 10.30 14.73 -39.48
N VAL A 36 9.37 14.00 -38.87
CA VAL A 36 8.58 14.51 -37.75
C VAL A 36 9.32 14.18 -36.45
N LEU A 37 9.66 15.21 -35.68
CA LEU A 37 10.21 15.06 -34.33
C LEU A 37 9.05 14.95 -33.34
N GLN A 38 9.07 13.96 -32.46
CA GLN A 38 8.20 13.94 -31.29
C GLN A 38 8.89 14.71 -30.14
N TYR A 39 8.13 15.55 -29.46
CA TYR A 39 8.52 16.13 -28.18
C TYR A 39 8.02 15.20 -27.08
N ASN A 40 8.84 14.98 -26.06
CA ASN A 40 8.46 14.20 -24.89
C ASN A 40 7.19 14.79 -24.24
N ARG A 41 6.17 13.97 -24.02
CA ARG A 41 4.92 14.34 -23.34
C ARG A 41 5.03 13.96 -21.86
N PRO A 42 4.41 14.74 -20.96
CA PRO A 42 4.46 14.40 -19.55
C PRO A 42 3.71 13.09 -19.27
N PRO A 43 4.10 12.37 -18.20
CA PRO A 43 3.34 11.22 -17.73
C PRO A 43 1.93 11.63 -17.29
N GLU A 44 1.00 10.68 -17.37
CA GLU A 44 -0.42 10.86 -17.06
C GLU A 44 -0.91 9.84 -16.02
N VAL A 45 -1.95 10.21 -15.28
CA VAL A 45 -2.67 9.29 -14.38
C VAL A 45 -3.80 8.62 -15.16
N SER A 46 -3.89 7.30 -15.07
CA SER A 46 -4.93 6.48 -15.67
C SER A 46 -6.33 6.96 -15.33
N ALA A 47 -7.17 7.09 -16.36
CA ALA A 47 -8.55 7.50 -16.19
C ALA A 47 -9.30 6.53 -15.26
N GLY A 48 -9.92 7.08 -14.20
CA GLY A 48 -10.67 6.29 -13.22
C GLY A 48 -9.89 5.96 -11.94
N PHE A 49 -8.61 6.29 -11.87
CA PHE A 49 -7.91 6.31 -10.59
C PHE A 49 -8.53 7.37 -9.68
N THR A 50 -8.93 6.97 -8.46
CA THR A 50 -9.59 7.87 -7.50
C THR A 50 -8.69 8.28 -6.34
N GLY A 51 -7.60 7.54 -6.09
CA GLY A 51 -6.76 7.74 -4.91
C GLY A 51 -7.36 7.20 -3.61
N GLU A 52 -8.61 6.72 -3.62
CA GLU A 52 -9.28 6.25 -2.40
C GLU A 52 -8.94 4.78 -2.12
N ILE A 53 -8.31 4.51 -0.98
CA ILE A 53 -7.96 3.16 -0.53
C ILE A 53 -8.57 2.92 0.86
N THR A 54 -9.24 1.79 1.06
CA THR A 54 -9.77 1.37 2.37
C THR A 54 -9.24 0.00 2.75
N LEU A 55 -8.56 -0.08 3.89
CA LEU A 55 -7.96 -1.29 4.45
C LEU A 55 -8.52 -1.56 5.86
N GLN A 56 -8.36 -2.79 6.33
CA GLN A 56 -8.58 -3.14 7.74
C GLN A 56 -7.24 -3.11 8.47
N GLU A 57 -7.20 -2.76 9.75
CA GLU A 57 -5.92 -2.72 10.49
C GLU A 57 -5.22 -4.09 10.56
N ASP A 58 -6.01 -5.17 10.60
CA ASP A 58 -5.52 -6.56 10.51
C ASP A 58 -5.37 -7.08 9.08
N SER A 59 -5.56 -6.21 8.08
CA SER A 59 -5.24 -6.61 6.72
C SER A 59 -3.72 -6.70 6.58
N GLY A 60 -3.25 -7.81 6.02
CA GLY A 60 -1.86 -7.90 5.58
C GLY A 60 -1.55 -6.89 4.48
N ASP A 61 -0.33 -6.94 3.96
CA ASP A 61 0.16 -5.99 2.97
C ASP A 61 -0.79 -5.81 1.78
N TYR A 62 -1.22 -4.57 1.56
CA TYR A 62 -1.88 -4.16 0.34
C TYR A 62 -0.83 -3.83 -0.73
N GLN A 63 -1.07 -4.26 -1.97
CA GLN A 63 -0.17 -4.00 -3.09
C GLN A 63 -0.95 -3.45 -4.28
N MET A 64 -0.41 -2.42 -4.92
CA MET A 64 -0.93 -1.80 -6.13
C MET A 64 0.20 -1.64 -7.14
N ALA A 65 -0.01 -2.10 -8.36
CA ALA A 65 0.95 -1.93 -9.45
C ALA A 65 0.81 -0.50 -10.01
N LEU A 66 1.91 0.26 -10.01
CA LEU A 66 1.88 1.68 -10.38
C LEU A 66 1.77 1.89 -11.89
N ASP A 67 2.11 0.90 -12.70
CA ASP A 67 1.91 0.89 -14.15
C ASP A 67 0.44 0.76 -14.57
N GLU A 68 -0.45 0.36 -13.67
CA GLU A 68 -1.90 0.45 -13.89
C GLU A 68 -2.44 1.86 -13.57
N VAL A 69 -1.71 2.63 -12.74
CA VAL A 69 -2.12 3.96 -12.25
C VAL A 69 -1.51 5.09 -13.07
N PHE A 70 -0.28 4.92 -13.55
CA PHE A 70 0.46 5.92 -14.29
C PHE A 70 0.91 5.33 -15.62
N TYR A 71 0.85 6.13 -16.68
CA TYR A 71 1.40 5.78 -17.98
C TYR A 71 2.02 7.01 -18.61
N ASP A 72 3.03 6.78 -19.45
CA ASP A 72 3.56 7.82 -20.30
C ASP A 72 2.99 7.68 -21.72
N PRO A 73 2.44 8.74 -22.33
CA PRO A 73 1.95 8.67 -23.70
C PRO A 73 3.02 8.29 -24.74
N ASP A 74 4.29 8.54 -24.46
CA ASP A 74 5.45 8.19 -25.29
C ASP A 74 6.11 6.84 -24.89
N GLU A 75 5.55 6.14 -23.89
CA GLU A 75 6.06 4.88 -23.34
C GLU A 75 7.46 5.00 -22.71
N ASP A 76 7.83 6.20 -22.25
CA ASP A 76 9.05 6.42 -21.48
C ASP A 76 9.02 5.69 -20.13
N GLU A 77 10.20 5.30 -19.64
CA GLU A 77 10.33 4.59 -18.38
C GLU A 77 10.04 5.51 -17.20
N LEU A 78 9.07 5.13 -16.37
CA LEU A 78 8.67 5.92 -15.21
C LEU A 78 9.40 5.48 -13.93
N SER A 79 9.86 6.49 -13.21
CA SER A 79 10.34 6.38 -11.84
C SER A 79 9.32 6.96 -10.86
N TYR A 80 9.27 6.41 -9.64
CA TYR A 80 8.27 6.79 -8.65
C TYR A 80 8.92 7.33 -7.38
N THR A 81 8.25 8.29 -6.74
CA THR A 81 8.72 8.87 -5.47
C THR A 81 7.55 9.19 -4.56
N LEU A 82 7.68 8.86 -3.28
CA LEU A 82 6.67 9.12 -2.26
C LEU A 82 6.88 10.48 -1.62
N TYR A 83 5.78 11.20 -1.42
CA TYR A 83 5.72 12.45 -0.67
C TYR A 83 4.72 12.32 0.47
N TYR A 84 5.11 12.82 1.65
CA TYR A 84 4.23 12.87 2.82
C TYR A 84 4.41 14.20 3.54
N ALA A 85 3.28 14.82 3.91
CA ALA A 85 3.24 16.16 4.50
C ALA A 85 3.99 17.24 3.68
N GLY A 86 3.99 17.11 2.34
CA GLY A 86 4.65 18.03 1.41
C GLY A 86 6.18 17.84 1.30
N GLU A 87 6.74 16.81 1.94
CA GLU A 87 8.16 16.49 1.88
C GLU A 87 8.41 15.21 1.10
N GLU A 88 9.49 15.20 0.31
CA GLU A 88 9.97 14.01 -0.38
C GLU A 88 10.47 12.97 0.64
N LYS A 89 9.99 11.74 0.50
CA LYS A 89 10.38 10.60 1.33
C LYS A 89 11.19 9.55 0.57
N GLY A 90 11.26 9.65 -0.75
CA GLY A 90 11.94 8.65 -1.60
C GLY A 90 11.08 7.40 -1.76
N GLU A 91 11.65 6.23 -1.47
CA GLU A 91 10.99 4.94 -1.71
C GLU A 91 10.16 4.43 -0.53
N SER A 92 10.28 5.00 0.68
CA SER A 92 9.45 4.57 1.81
C SER A 92 9.31 5.62 2.90
N PHE A 93 8.21 5.54 3.64
CA PHE A 93 8.02 6.26 4.89
C PHE A 93 7.09 5.49 5.83
N GLY A 94 7.19 5.76 7.13
CA GLY A 94 6.31 5.19 8.15
C GLY A 94 5.54 6.27 8.89
N THR A 95 4.33 5.94 9.30
CA THR A 95 3.45 6.80 10.11
C THR A 95 2.89 6.02 11.30
N GLU A 96 2.06 6.64 12.13
CA GLU A 96 1.35 5.92 13.20
C GLU A 96 0.27 4.98 12.63
N ILE A 97 -0.22 5.22 11.41
CA ILE A 97 -1.32 4.46 10.79
C ILE A 97 -0.82 3.29 9.95
N ALA A 98 0.20 3.52 9.13
CA ALA A 98 0.71 2.53 8.20
C ALA A 98 2.17 2.82 7.83
N ASP A 99 2.89 1.79 7.41
CA ASP A 99 4.15 1.88 6.70
C ASP A 99 3.88 1.78 5.18
N VAL A 100 4.48 2.68 4.41
CA VAL A 100 4.28 2.81 2.95
C VAL A 100 5.62 2.70 2.24
N ALA A 101 5.69 1.83 1.24
CA ALA A 101 6.93 1.57 0.51
C ALA A 101 6.69 1.32 -0.98
N LEU A 102 7.67 1.67 -1.79
CA LEU A 102 7.81 1.23 -3.17
C LEU A 102 8.58 -0.09 -3.18
N THR A 103 7.99 -1.14 -3.75
CA THR A 103 8.55 -2.49 -3.86
C THR A 103 8.59 -2.94 -5.31
N GLY A 104 9.13 -4.13 -5.59
CA GLY A 104 9.22 -4.64 -6.96
C GLY A 104 10.00 -3.72 -7.89
N GLU A 105 11.21 -3.33 -7.48
CA GLU A 105 12.07 -2.39 -8.22
C GLU A 105 11.46 -0.98 -8.36
N GLY A 106 10.63 -0.59 -7.39
CA GLY A 106 9.99 0.72 -7.34
C GLY A 106 8.65 0.80 -8.08
N ARG A 107 8.18 -0.30 -8.66
CA ARG A 107 6.97 -0.34 -9.52
C ARG A 107 5.68 -0.69 -8.80
N ASN A 108 5.77 -1.17 -7.56
CA ASN A 108 4.60 -1.52 -6.75
C ASN A 108 4.53 -0.61 -5.54
N LEU A 109 3.36 -0.05 -5.25
CA LEU A 109 3.05 0.57 -3.97
C LEU A 109 2.62 -0.52 -2.98
N THR A 110 3.33 -0.64 -1.88
CA THR A 110 2.99 -1.50 -0.74
C THR A 110 2.57 -0.66 0.45
N ILE A 111 1.42 -0.98 1.03
CA ILE A 111 0.90 -0.35 2.25
C ILE A 111 0.69 -1.45 3.29
N THR A 112 1.34 -1.31 4.44
CA THR A 112 1.20 -2.22 5.59
C THR A 112 0.57 -1.43 6.74
N PRO A 113 -0.72 -1.67 7.06
CA PRO A 113 -1.33 -1.10 8.26
C PRO A 113 -0.52 -1.45 9.51
N ARG A 114 -0.43 -0.53 10.48
CA ARG A 114 0.19 -0.83 11.76
C ARG A 114 -0.79 -1.57 12.65
N GLU A 115 -0.26 -2.50 13.44
CA GLU A 115 -1.03 -3.30 14.40
C GLU A 115 -1.79 -2.39 15.38
N ASN A 116 -3.09 -2.64 15.55
CA ASN A 116 -4.02 -1.87 16.37
C ASN A 116 -4.13 -0.36 15.98
N ALA A 117 -3.74 0.01 14.76
CA ALA A 117 -3.80 1.39 14.29
C ALA A 117 -4.90 1.58 13.23
N TYR A 118 -5.83 2.47 13.52
CA TYR A 118 -6.90 2.89 12.60
C TYR A 118 -6.92 4.41 12.41
N GLY A 119 -7.48 4.85 11.28
CA GLY A 119 -7.58 6.27 10.94
C GLY A 119 -7.34 6.55 9.47
N THR A 120 -7.02 7.80 9.16
CA THR A 120 -6.79 8.26 7.78
C THR A 120 -5.36 8.70 7.57
N LEU A 121 -4.77 8.36 6.43
CA LEU A 121 -3.44 8.76 6.01
C LEU A 121 -3.49 9.28 4.58
N ASN A 122 -3.00 10.51 4.38
CA ASN A 122 -2.94 11.13 3.06
C ASN A 122 -1.48 11.31 2.62
N PHE A 123 -1.16 10.83 1.43
CA PHE A 123 0.18 10.95 0.85
C PHE A 123 0.10 11.03 -0.67
N THR A 124 1.20 11.38 -1.32
CA THR A 124 1.24 11.58 -2.78
C THR A 124 2.29 10.64 -3.39
N VAL A 125 1.95 10.03 -4.52
CA VAL A 125 2.89 9.32 -5.38
C VAL A 125 3.17 10.18 -6.59
N ARG A 126 4.45 10.47 -6.84
CA ARG A 126 4.92 11.15 -8.05
C ARG A 126 5.42 10.12 -9.05
N ALA A 127 4.97 10.20 -10.29
CA ALA A 127 5.56 9.49 -11.43
C ALA A 127 6.35 10.49 -12.29
N SER A 128 7.55 10.10 -12.70
CA SER A 128 8.48 10.97 -13.45
C SER A 128 9.18 10.18 -14.56
N ASP A 129 9.17 10.71 -15.78
CA ASP A 129 9.92 10.24 -16.96
C ASP A 129 11.39 10.76 -16.96
N GLY A 130 11.72 11.67 -16.03
CA GLY A 130 13.03 12.30 -15.87
C GLY A 130 13.12 13.74 -16.40
N GLU A 131 12.12 14.19 -17.16
CA GLU A 131 11.96 15.56 -17.65
C GLU A 131 10.71 16.24 -17.06
N TYR A 132 9.59 15.53 -17.06
CA TYR A 132 8.29 15.89 -16.53
C TYR A 132 7.84 14.94 -15.44
N TYR A 133 6.79 15.34 -14.71
CA TYR A 133 6.19 14.50 -13.68
C TYR A 133 4.70 14.77 -13.54
N VAL A 134 4.02 13.81 -12.95
CA VAL A 134 2.62 13.91 -12.52
C VAL A 134 2.49 13.35 -11.11
N ASP A 135 1.63 14.00 -10.31
CA ASP A 135 1.34 13.60 -8.94
C ASP A 135 -0.04 12.97 -8.86
N ALA A 136 -0.19 11.91 -8.06
CA ALA A 136 -1.47 11.36 -7.65
C ALA A 136 -1.56 11.30 -6.13
N ASP A 137 -2.62 11.89 -5.57
CA ASP A 137 -2.92 11.83 -4.15
C ASP A 137 -3.59 10.51 -3.79
N ILE A 138 -3.16 9.92 -2.67
CA ILE A 138 -3.72 8.72 -2.05
C ILE A 138 -4.35 9.12 -0.73
N ASN A 139 -5.64 8.81 -0.57
CA ASN A 139 -6.40 8.92 0.66
C ASN A 139 -6.63 7.50 1.21
N LEU A 140 -5.78 7.09 2.14
CA LEU A 140 -5.91 5.80 2.83
C LEU A 140 -6.83 5.95 4.05
N THR A 141 -7.81 5.06 4.18
CA THR A 141 -8.59 4.85 5.40
C THR A 141 -8.34 3.44 5.93
N VAL A 142 -7.81 3.33 7.15
CA VAL A 142 -7.68 2.07 7.87
C VAL A 142 -8.82 1.97 8.88
N THR A 143 -9.64 0.92 8.76
CA THR A 143 -10.80 0.67 9.63
C THR A 143 -10.42 -0.29 10.77
N PRO A 144 -10.93 -0.06 11.99
CA PRO A 144 -10.64 -0.94 13.11
C PRO A 144 -11.25 -2.34 12.94
N VAL A 145 -10.58 -3.34 13.51
CA VAL A 145 -11.01 -4.73 13.63
C VAL A 145 -10.83 -5.14 15.09
N ASN A 146 -11.90 -5.64 15.71
CA ASN A 146 -11.88 -5.95 17.13
C ASN A 146 -10.85 -7.06 17.47
N ASP A 147 -9.95 -6.75 18.39
CA ASP A 147 -8.98 -7.66 18.96
C ASP A 147 -9.49 -8.33 20.25
N PRO A 148 -9.14 -9.61 20.49
CA PRO A 148 -9.53 -10.30 21.71
C PRO A 148 -8.67 -9.84 22.91
N PRO A 149 -9.26 -9.73 24.11
CA PRO A 149 -8.48 -9.40 25.30
C PRO A 149 -7.56 -10.55 25.71
N THR A 150 -6.43 -10.18 26.30
CA THR A 150 -5.49 -11.10 26.93
C THR A 150 -5.61 -11.04 28.45
N ALA A 151 -5.33 -12.17 29.13
CA ALA A 151 -5.39 -12.27 30.59
C ALA A 151 -4.13 -12.92 31.14
N SER A 152 -3.62 -12.40 32.25
CA SER A 152 -2.42 -12.90 32.93
C SER A 152 -2.60 -12.95 34.44
N ILE A 153 -1.87 -13.86 35.09
CA ILE A 153 -1.73 -13.92 36.55
C ILE A 153 -0.24 -13.72 36.85
N ASN A 154 0.11 -12.49 37.24
CA ASN A 154 1.51 -12.03 37.21
C ASN A 154 2.27 -12.46 38.46
N GLU A 155 1.61 -12.52 39.62
CA GLU A 155 2.24 -12.93 40.88
C GLU A 155 1.27 -13.75 41.74
N LEU A 156 1.72 -14.94 42.16
CA LEU A 156 1.26 -15.53 43.40
C LEU A 156 1.82 -14.69 44.54
N LEU A 157 0.97 -13.94 45.24
CA LEU A 157 1.37 -13.19 46.44
C LEU A 157 1.60 -14.11 47.65
N LEU A 158 1.36 -15.42 47.50
CA LEU A 158 1.36 -16.43 48.57
C LEU A 158 1.96 -17.76 48.08
N PRO A 159 2.35 -18.69 48.97
CA PRO A 159 3.05 -19.91 48.57
C PRO A 159 2.18 -20.84 47.70
N THR A 160 2.81 -21.56 46.77
CA THR A 160 2.18 -22.59 45.90
C THR A 160 1.72 -23.83 46.66
N GLU A 161 2.15 -23.98 47.91
CA GLU A 161 1.68 -24.98 48.86
C GLU A 161 1.16 -24.27 50.10
N VAL A 162 -0.10 -24.51 50.45
CA VAL A 162 -0.73 -23.96 51.64
C VAL A 162 -1.47 -25.04 52.40
N GLU A 163 -1.57 -24.88 53.72
CA GLU A 163 -2.41 -25.74 54.53
C GLU A 163 -3.90 -25.44 54.28
N THR A 164 -4.75 -26.41 54.62
CA THR A 164 -6.20 -26.22 54.48
C THR A 164 -6.66 -25.07 55.38
N GLY A 165 -7.44 -24.14 54.81
CA GLY A 165 -7.94 -22.97 55.53
C GLY A 165 -7.05 -21.74 55.43
N THR A 166 -5.89 -21.84 54.78
CA THR A 166 -5.09 -20.66 54.42
C THR A 166 -5.73 -19.93 53.24
N SER A 167 -5.95 -18.63 53.38
CA SER A 167 -6.36 -17.77 52.27
C SER A 167 -5.21 -17.62 51.27
N VAL A 168 -5.49 -17.71 49.97
CA VAL A 168 -4.53 -17.45 48.89
C VAL A 168 -4.97 -16.21 48.11
N ALA A 169 -4.02 -15.39 47.69
CA ALA A 169 -4.23 -14.13 46.99
C ALA A 169 -3.36 -14.12 45.75
N PHE A 170 -3.92 -13.62 44.66
CA PHE A 170 -3.29 -13.55 43.35
C PHE A 170 -3.59 -12.17 42.75
N LEU A 171 -2.69 -11.68 41.92
CA LEU A 171 -2.95 -10.51 41.08
C LEU A 171 -3.22 -11.00 39.66
N GLY A 172 -4.46 -10.79 39.20
CA GLY A 172 -4.84 -10.93 37.81
C GLY A 172 -4.75 -9.59 37.10
N SER A 173 -4.33 -9.61 35.84
CA SER A 173 -4.44 -8.48 34.91
C SER A 173 -5.09 -8.95 33.62
N GLY A 174 -5.73 -8.02 32.92
CA GLY A 174 -6.16 -8.19 31.55
C GLY A 174 -5.86 -6.93 30.75
N GLU A 175 -5.64 -7.10 29.47
CA GLU A 175 -5.34 -6.03 28.52
C GLU A 175 -6.11 -6.30 27.23
N ASP A 176 -6.69 -5.24 26.67
CA ASP A 176 -7.46 -5.27 25.44
C ASP A 176 -6.88 -4.23 24.49
N PRO A 177 -6.41 -4.62 23.30
CA PRO A 177 -5.77 -3.69 22.36
C PRO A 177 -6.67 -2.53 21.92
N ASP A 178 -8.00 -2.75 21.86
CA ASP A 178 -8.99 -1.72 21.51
C ASP A 178 -9.36 -0.82 22.70
N GLY A 179 -8.97 -1.21 23.92
CA GLY A 179 -9.32 -0.52 25.15
C GLY A 179 -10.75 -0.81 25.62
N ASP A 180 -11.33 -1.94 25.19
CA ASP A 180 -12.65 -2.36 25.63
C ASP A 180 -12.71 -2.64 27.15
N GLU A 181 -13.90 -2.46 27.75
CA GLU A 181 -14.08 -2.69 29.18
C GLU A 181 -14.02 -4.18 29.53
N LEU A 182 -13.09 -4.54 30.41
CA LEU A 182 -12.85 -5.93 30.80
C LEU A 182 -13.60 -6.36 32.06
N ASN A 183 -14.33 -7.48 31.93
CA ASN A 183 -15.01 -8.15 33.04
C ASN A 183 -14.24 -9.41 33.47
N PHE A 184 -13.87 -9.47 34.76
CA PHE A 184 -13.09 -10.58 35.31
C PHE A 184 -13.98 -11.56 36.07
N THR A 185 -13.88 -12.85 35.73
CA THR A 185 -14.51 -13.95 36.50
C THR A 185 -13.47 -14.96 36.93
N TRP A 186 -13.50 -15.32 38.22
CA TRP A 186 -12.57 -16.28 38.80
C TRP A 186 -13.25 -17.62 39.00
N GLN A 187 -12.64 -18.69 38.51
CA GLN A 187 -13.10 -20.06 38.71
C GLN A 187 -11.95 -20.90 39.28
N SER A 188 -12.28 -21.79 40.22
CA SER A 188 -11.34 -22.74 40.76
C SER A 188 -11.85 -24.16 40.53
N LEU A 189 -10.95 -25.05 40.10
CA LEU A 189 -11.22 -26.46 39.94
C LEU A 189 -10.24 -27.26 40.79
N MET A 190 -10.76 -28.18 41.60
CA MET A 190 -9.90 -29.12 42.31
C MET A 190 -9.25 -30.10 41.33
N VAL A 191 -7.93 -30.15 41.32
CA VAL A 191 -7.14 -31.12 40.57
C VAL A 191 -6.34 -32.01 41.53
N ASN A 192 -6.11 -33.28 41.15
CA ASN A 192 -5.24 -34.23 41.87
C ASN A 192 -5.61 -34.52 43.35
N MET A 193 -6.89 -34.77 43.64
CA MET A 193 -7.34 -35.15 44.99
C MET A 193 -6.75 -36.51 45.43
N LYS A 194 -5.85 -36.53 46.41
CA LYS A 194 -5.41 -37.77 47.09
C LYS A 194 -6.21 -37.98 48.38
N ARG A 195 -7.12 -38.97 48.40
CA ARG A 195 -7.79 -39.40 49.64
C ARG A 195 -6.80 -40.19 50.51
N ARG A 196 -6.51 -39.73 51.73
CA ARG A 196 -5.95 -40.59 52.78
C ARG A 196 -7.08 -41.43 53.37
N ILE A 197 -7.18 -42.69 52.97
CA ILE A 197 -8.01 -43.67 53.68
C ILE A 197 -7.22 -44.12 54.90
N GLY A 198 -7.52 -43.55 56.07
CA GLY A 198 -7.01 -44.02 57.35
C GLY A 198 -7.87 -45.18 57.86
N PHE A 199 -7.37 -46.41 57.79
CA PHE A 199 -7.94 -47.52 58.55
C PHE A 199 -7.42 -47.42 60.00
N ILE A 200 -8.32 -47.25 60.97
CA ILE A 200 -8.02 -47.53 62.37
C ILE A 200 -8.21 -49.04 62.54
N LEU A 201 -7.11 -49.79 62.67
CA LEU A 201 -7.16 -51.14 63.23
C LEU A 201 -7.24 -50.99 64.75
N THR A 202 -8.39 -51.32 65.32
CA THR A 202 -8.55 -51.63 66.75
C THR A 202 -8.07 -53.03 67.05
#